data_AF-A0AAD6V604-F1
#
_entry.id   AF-A0AAD6V604-F1
#
_cell.length_a   1.000
_cell.length_b   1.000
_cell.length_c   1.000
_cell.angle_alpha   90.00
_cell.angle_beta   90.00
_cell.angle_gamma   90.00
#
_symmetry.space_group_name_H-M   'P 1'
#
loop_
_entity.id
_entity.type
_entity.pdbx_description
1 polymer ?
#
loop_
_entity_poly.entity_id
_entity_poly.type
_entity_poly.pdbx_seq_one_letter_code
_entity_poly.pdbx_strand_id
1 'polypeptide(L)'
;ENYSRDPKEALRLIRSIAGSPEFTEVGWKSLLEGNYVDFDQVSRELHGRGVTTHGDWITVWMSFQRAVNFAYQNREQELDTYFKYIQGLFAQTGDELAHNVIGCDKAIRTFVGNSRGTFLDDIHQFAQFDRSYLTTG
;
A
#
# COMPACT_ATOMS: atom_id res chain seq x y z
N GLU A 1 -7.14 -10.50 15.70
CA GLU A 1 -7.41 -9.56 16.81
C GLU A 1 -8.41 -8.48 16.39
N ASN A 2 -9.08 -7.84 17.34
CA ASN A 2 -10.34 -7.11 17.16
C ASN A 2 -10.14 -5.58 17.14
N TYR A 3 -9.21 -5.08 16.31
CA TYR A 3 -8.89 -3.65 16.20
C TYR A 3 -10.02 -2.80 15.58
N SER A 4 -11.03 -3.44 14.99
CA SER A 4 -12.15 -2.78 14.31
C SER A 4 -13.21 -2.17 15.23
N ARG A 5 -13.18 -2.45 16.55
CA ARG A 5 -14.22 -1.97 17.49
C ARG A 5 -14.01 -0.55 17.98
N ASP A 6 -12.77 -0.07 18.03
CA ASP A 6 -12.44 1.32 18.37
C ASP A 6 -11.07 1.70 17.76
N PRO A 7 -11.06 2.32 16.57
CA PRO A 7 -9.82 2.70 15.88
C PRO A 7 -8.95 3.68 16.69
N LYS A 8 -9.55 4.52 17.56
CA LYS A 8 -8.79 5.48 18.37
C LYS A 8 -8.06 4.77 19.50
N GLU A 9 -8.74 3.85 20.17
CA GLU A 9 -8.12 3.07 21.23
C GLU A 9 -7.07 2.10 20.66
N ALA A 10 -7.35 1.49 19.50
CA ALA A 10 -6.37 0.68 18.77
C ALA A 10 -5.11 1.49 18.43
N LEU A 11 -5.25 2.72 17.91
CA LEU A 11 -4.13 3.61 17.62
C LEU A 11 -3.35 3.98 18.90
N ARG A 12 -4.05 4.27 20.00
CA ARG A 12 -3.42 4.58 21.30
C ARG A 12 -2.58 3.41 21.81
N LEU A 13 -3.11 2.19 21.69
CA LEU A 13 -2.41 0.96 22.08
C LEU A 13 -1.19 0.71 21.19
N ILE A 14 -1.33 0.85 19.87
CA ILE A 14 -0.22 0.70 18.91
C ILE A 14 0.92 1.67 19.27
N ARG A 15 0.62 2.95 19.50
CA ARG A 15 1.61 3.95 19.91
C ARG A 15 2.28 3.65 21.26
N SER A 16 1.62 2.91 22.14
CA SER A 16 2.19 2.52 23.44
C SER A 16 3.11 1.30 23.37
N ILE A 17 3.08 0.54 22.27
CA ILE A 17 3.91 -0.66 22.11
C ILE A 17 5.30 -0.25 21.60
N ALA A 18 6.33 -0.70 22.32
CA ALA A 18 7.71 -0.52 21.87
C ALA A 18 7.93 -1.21 20.51
N GLY A 19 8.51 -0.50 19.55
CA GLY A 19 8.72 -1.00 18.19
C GLY A 19 7.56 -0.75 17.22
N SER A 20 6.54 0.01 17.61
CA SER A 20 5.53 0.50 16.67
C SER A 20 6.20 1.25 15.52
N PRO A 21 5.92 0.91 14.25
CA PRO A 21 6.53 1.58 13.12
C PRO A 21 6.00 3.02 12.99
N GLU A 22 6.86 3.89 12.48
CA GLU A 22 6.46 5.23 12.08
C GLU A 22 5.54 5.14 10.86
N PHE A 23 4.29 5.51 11.06
CA PHE A 23 3.26 5.53 10.03
C PHE A 23 2.22 6.58 10.40
N THR A 24 1.59 7.17 9.40
CA THR A 24 0.76 8.35 9.64
C THR A 24 -0.55 7.97 10.33
N GLU A 25 -1.16 8.93 11.02
CA GLU A 25 -2.41 8.69 11.75
C GLU A 25 -3.54 8.26 10.81
N VAL A 26 -3.63 8.88 9.64
CA VAL A 26 -4.61 8.47 8.63
C VAL A 26 -4.29 7.09 8.06
N GLY A 27 -3.01 6.79 7.81
CA GLY A 27 -2.58 5.47 7.37
C GLY A 27 -3.01 4.37 8.36
N TRP A 28 -2.71 4.56 9.64
CA TRP A 28 -3.12 3.62 10.69
C TRP A 28 -4.63 3.48 10.78
N LYS A 29 -5.37 4.58 10.75
CA LYS A 29 -6.83 4.55 10.84
C LYS A 29 -7.44 3.72 9.71
N SER A 30 -7.06 4.01 8.45
CA SER A 30 -7.55 3.24 7.31
C SER A 30 -7.16 1.76 7.40
N LEU A 31 -5.93 1.47 7.81
CA LEU A 31 -5.43 0.10 7.97
C LEU A 31 -6.22 -0.71 9.02
N LEU A 32 -6.53 -0.10 10.17
CA LEU A 32 -7.23 -0.77 11.28
C LEU A 32 -8.73 -0.93 11.02
N GLU A 33 -9.31 -0.03 10.24
CA GLU A 33 -10.68 -0.14 9.76
C GLU A 33 -10.83 -1.15 8.61
N GLY A 34 -9.71 -1.68 8.08
CA GLY A 34 -9.70 -2.58 6.92
C GLY A 34 -9.99 -1.85 5.60
N ASN A 35 -9.85 -0.53 5.59
CA ASN A 35 -10.08 0.33 4.43
C ASN A 35 -8.83 0.44 3.56
N TYR A 36 -9.02 0.84 2.31
CA TYR A 36 -7.93 1.21 1.41
C TYR A 36 -7.06 2.30 2.03
N VAL A 37 -5.74 2.08 2.05
CA VAL A 37 -4.75 3.06 2.49
C VAL A 37 -4.32 3.91 1.30
N ASP A 38 -4.68 5.19 1.31
CA ASP A 38 -4.30 6.12 0.25
C ASP A 38 -2.84 6.57 0.39
N PHE A 39 -1.98 6.05 -0.47
CA PHE A 39 -0.56 6.37 -0.48
C PHE A 39 -0.30 7.85 -0.81
N ASP A 40 -1.16 8.50 -1.60
CA ASP A 40 -1.01 9.93 -1.85
C ASP A 40 -1.24 10.74 -0.58
N GLN A 41 -2.20 10.33 0.26
CA GLN A 41 -2.46 10.98 1.53
C GLN A 41 -1.33 10.74 2.53
N VAL A 42 -0.86 9.50 2.64
CA VAL A 42 0.29 9.14 3.48
C VAL A 42 1.53 9.93 3.06
N SER A 43 1.83 10.00 1.76
CA SER A 43 2.95 10.78 1.23
C SER A 43 2.81 12.28 1.53
N ARG A 44 1.60 12.85 1.42
CA ARG A 44 1.38 14.28 1.74
C ARG A 44 1.65 14.58 3.21
N GLU A 45 1.28 13.68 4.11
CA GLU A 45 1.54 13.84 5.54
C GLU A 45 3.03 13.69 5.89
N LEU A 46 3.76 12.80 5.20
CA LEU A 46 5.18 12.57 5.45
C LEU A 46 6.10 13.60 4.76
N HIS A 47 5.73 14.06 3.57
CA HIS A 47 6.63 14.78 2.65
C HIS A 47 6.02 16.04 2.02
N GLY A 48 4.77 16.38 2.34
CA GLY A 48 4.09 17.58 1.81
C GLY A 48 3.62 17.47 0.36
N ARG A 49 3.78 16.30 -0.29
CA ARG A 49 3.35 16.04 -1.69
C ARG A 49 2.85 14.61 -1.89
N GLY A 50 2.08 14.39 -2.95
CA GLY A 50 1.62 13.04 -3.33
C GLY A 50 2.75 12.16 -3.88
N VAL A 51 2.43 10.91 -4.21
CA VAL A 51 3.41 9.97 -4.75
C VAL A 51 3.59 10.25 -6.24
N THR A 52 4.80 10.67 -6.64
CA THR A 52 5.08 11.07 -8.03
C THR A 52 6.23 10.31 -8.66
N THR A 53 7.09 9.71 -7.84
CA THR A 53 8.29 9.00 -8.29
C THR A 53 8.33 7.58 -7.72
N HIS A 54 9.17 6.73 -8.29
CA HIS A 54 9.49 5.41 -7.74
C HIS A 54 10.00 5.50 -6.29
N GLY A 55 10.84 6.49 -5.99
CA GLY A 55 11.37 6.73 -4.64
C GLY A 55 10.30 7.14 -3.62
N ASP A 56 9.35 8.01 -4.02
CA ASP A 56 8.20 8.34 -3.16
C ASP A 56 7.38 7.07 -2.87
N TRP A 57 7.14 6.23 -3.90
CA TRP A 57 6.39 4.99 -3.76
C TRP A 57 7.07 3.98 -2.84
N ILE A 58 8.39 3.76 -2.98
CA ILE A 58 9.17 2.87 -2.10
C ILE A 58 9.05 3.33 -0.65
N THR A 59 9.18 4.64 -0.41
CA THR A 59 9.15 5.20 0.94
C THR A 59 7.81 4.92 1.62
N VAL A 60 6.70 5.20 0.92
CA VAL A 60 5.35 4.95 1.45
C VAL A 60 5.07 3.45 1.61
N TRP A 61 5.48 2.62 0.63
CA TRP A 61 5.30 1.18 0.68
C TRP A 61 6.00 0.56 1.89
N MET A 62 7.23 0.95 2.19
CA MET A 62 7.98 0.41 3.34
C MET A 62 7.30 0.74 4.68
N SER A 63 6.78 1.97 4.82
CA SER A 63 6.03 2.36 6.02
C SER A 63 4.72 1.58 6.13
N PHE A 64 4.00 1.41 5.01
CA PHE A 64 2.78 0.60 4.95
C PHE A 64 3.05 -0.87 5.30
N GLN A 65 4.05 -1.51 4.68
CA GLN A 65 4.39 -2.92 4.93
C GLN A 65 4.75 -3.17 6.39
N ARG A 66 5.54 -2.27 7.01
CA ARG A 66 5.85 -2.35 8.45
C ARG A 66 4.59 -2.24 9.31
N ALA A 67 3.69 -1.32 8.99
CA ALA A 67 2.44 -1.14 9.71
C ALA A 67 1.52 -2.38 9.59
N VAL A 68 1.39 -2.94 8.38
CA VAL A 68 0.61 -4.16 8.13
C VAL A 68 1.19 -5.34 8.90
N ASN A 69 2.50 -5.59 8.81
CA ASN A 69 3.15 -6.70 9.51
C ASN A 69 3.09 -6.57 11.03
N PHE A 70 3.03 -5.34 11.54
CA PHE A 70 2.83 -5.08 12.96
C PHE A 70 1.39 -5.36 13.42
N ALA A 71 0.39 -4.94 12.63
CA ALA A 71 -1.02 -5.08 12.98
C ALA A 71 -1.63 -6.46 12.63
N TYR A 72 -1.08 -7.14 11.63
CA TYR A 72 -1.60 -8.38 11.07
C TYR A 72 -0.49 -9.41 10.89
N GLN A 73 -0.69 -10.60 11.44
CA GLN A 73 0.25 -11.71 11.30
C GLN A 73 0.19 -12.32 9.89
N ASN A 74 1.31 -12.90 9.44
CA ASN A 74 1.43 -13.70 8.22
C ASN A 74 1.12 -12.98 6.88
N ARG A 75 1.22 -11.64 6.83
CA ARG A 75 1.05 -10.86 5.58
C ARG A 75 2.35 -10.63 4.82
N GLU A 76 3.49 -11.02 5.38
CA GLU A 76 4.82 -10.69 4.83
C GLU A 76 5.05 -11.25 3.42
N GLN A 77 4.71 -12.54 3.19
CA GLN A 77 4.89 -13.18 1.89
C GLN A 77 4.03 -12.51 0.81
N GLU A 78 2.79 -12.18 1.14
CA GLU A 78 1.88 -11.49 0.23
C GLU A 78 2.44 -10.12 -0.18
N LEU A 79 2.86 -9.33 0.82
CA LEU A 79 3.40 -7.98 0.61
C LEU A 79 4.72 -8.01 -0.17
N ASP A 80 5.62 -8.94 0.13
CA ASP A 80 6.90 -9.09 -0.58
C ASP A 80 6.68 -9.51 -2.06
N THR A 81 5.72 -10.41 -2.29
CA THR A 81 5.33 -10.83 -3.64
C THR A 81 4.82 -9.65 -4.47
N TYR A 82 3.90 -8.87 -3.89
CA TYR A 82 3.37 -7.68 -4.55
C TYR A 82 4.42 -6.57 -4.75
N PHE A 83 5.29 -6.35 -3.75
CA PHE A 83 6.39 -5.40 -3.85
C PHE A 83 7.29 -5.71 -5.05
N LYS A 84 7.72 -6.97 -5.19
CA LYS A 84 8.55 -7.43 -6.32
C LYS A 84 7.86 -7.23 -7.66
N TYR A 85 6.56 -7.47 -7.72
CA TYR A 85 5.77 -7.23 -8.93
C TYR A 85 5.78 -5.75 -9.33
N ILE A 86 5.40 -4.84 -8.43
CA ILE A 86 5.39 -3.40 -8.75
C ILE A 86 6.81 -2.86 -9.03
N GLN A 87 7.83 -3.33 -8.32
CA GLN A 87 9.24 -3.01 -8.64
C GLN A 87 9.60 -3.42 -10.07
N GLY A 88 9.16 -4.62 -10.49
CA GLY A 88 9.34 -5.09 -11.86
C GLY A 88 8.65 -4.20 -12.89
N LEU A 89 7.48 -3.64 -12.57
CA LEU A 89 6.79 -2.69 -13.45
C LEU A 89 7.59 -1.38 -13.58
N PHE A 90 8.05 -0.79 -12.47
CA PHE A 90 8.91 0.40 -12.52
C PHE A 90 10.18 0.17 -13.36
N ALA A 91 10.83 -0.99 -13.20
CA ALA A 91 12.03 -1.32 -13.96
C ALA A 91 11.79 -1.47 -15.48
N GLN A 92 10.60 -1.93 -15.88
CA GLN A 92 10.26 -2.12 -17.30
C GLN A 92 9.73 -0.84 -17.96
N THR A 93 9.01 0.00 -17.22
CA THR A 93 8.33 1.19 -17.73
C THR A 93 9.26 2.41 -17.84
N GLY A 94 10.28 2.49 -16.98
CA GLY A 94 11.21 3.62 -16.93
C GLY A 94 10.64 4.85 -16.22
N ASP A 95 11.53 5.74 -15.78
CA ASP A 95 11.18 6.86 -14.88
C ASP A 95 10.20 7.87 -15.49
N GLU A 96 10.26 8.11 -16.81
CA GLU A 96 9.37 9.05 -17.50
C GLU A 96 7.89 8.63 -17.40
N LEU A 97 7.65 7.33 -17.31
CA LEU A 97 6.33 6.73 -17.24
C LEU A 97 6.02 6.18 -15.83
N ALA A 98 6.80 6.56 -14.80
CA ALA A 98 6.57 6.14 -13.41
C ALA A 98 5.14 6.42 -12.91
N HIS A 99 4.52 7.51 -13.40
CA HIS A 99 3.14 7.88 -13.08
C HIS A 99 2.11 6.81 -13.53
N ASN A 100 2.39 6.07 -14.61
CA ASN A 100 1.53 4.98 -15.07
C ASN A 100 1.59 3.79 -14.11
N VAL A 101 2.79 3.45 -13.61
CA VAL A 101 2.97 2.38 -12.63
C VAL A 101 2.29 2.76 -11.30
N ILE A 102 2.42 4.01 -10.85
CA ILE A 102 1.74 4.51 -9.65
C ILE A 102 0.20 4.44 -9.82
N GLY A 103 -0.30 4.81 -11.01
CA GLY A 103 -1.72 4.67 -11.35
C GLY A 103 -2.19 3.21 -11.33
N CYS A 104 -1.40 2.31 -11.89
CA CYS A 104 -1.66 0.87 -11.88
C CYS A 104 -1.72 0.31 -10.44
N ASP A 105 -0.71 0.59 -9.62
CA ASP A 105 -0.67 0.20 -8.19
C ASP A 105 -1.91 0.70 -7.45
N LYS A 106 -2.28 1.97 -7.64
CA LYS A 106 -3.46 2.58 -7.01
C LYS A 106 -4.74 1.83 -7.39
N ALA A 107 -4.90 1.49 -8.67
CA ALA A 107 -6.06 0.75 -9.16
C ALA A 107 -6.11 -0.67 -8.56
N ILE A 108 -4.98 -1.36 -8.52
CA ILE A 108 -4.88 -2.72 -7.95
C ILE A 108 -5.19 -2.72 -6.46
N ARG A 109 -4.55 -1.86 -5.66
CA ARG A 109 -4.79 -1.79 -4.21
C ARG A 109 -6.23 -1.37 -3.88
N THR A 110 -6.83 -0.51 -4.70
CA THR A 110 -8.25 -0.17 -4.58
C THR A 110 -9.14 -1.38 -4.88
N PHE A 111 -8.84 -2.14 -5.93
CA PHE A 111 -9.57 -3.36 -6.27
C PHE A 111 -9.48 -4.42 -5.17
N VAL A 112 -8.28 -4.69 -4.67
CA VAL A 112 -8.05 -5.65 -3.57
C VAL A 112 -8.76 -5.20 -2.29
N GLY A 113 -8.67 -3.92 -1.92
CA GLY A 113 -9.34 -3.39 -0.73
C GLY A 113 -10.87 -3.45 -0.78
N ASN A 114 -11.47 -3.52 -1.97
CA ASN A 114 -12.92 -3.62 -2.16
C ASN A 114 -13.41 -5.05 -2.48
N SER A 115 -12.50 -6.00 -2.75
CA SER A 115 -12.85 -7.36 -3.15
C SER A 115 -12.73 -8.32 -1.99
N ARG A 116 -13.79 -9.11 -1.72
CA ARG A 116 -13.74 -10.16 -0.71
C ARG A 116 -12.97 -11.36 -1.26
N GLY A 117 -11.83 -11.68 -0.67
CA GLY A 117 -11.07 -12.90 -0.97
C GLY A 117 -10.02 -12.76 -2.08
N THR A 118 -9.72 -11.54 -2.53
CA THR A 118 -8.55 -11.24 -3.37
C THR A 118 -7.43 -10.72 -2.49
N PHE A 119 -6.22 -11.20 -2.70
CA PHE A 119 -5.01 -10.78 -1.98
C PHE A 119 -4.02 -10.11 -2.93
N LEU A 120 -3.02 -9.39 -2.39
CA LEU A 120 -2.03 -8.71 -3.22
C LEU A 120 -1.06 -9.66 -3.94
N ASP A 121 -0.97 -10.92 -3.51
CA ASP A 121 -0.19 -11.98 -4.19
C ASP A 121 -0.96 -12.68 -5.32
N ASP A 122 -2.24 -12.36 -5.53
CA ASP A 122 -3.04 -12.81 -6.67
C ASP A 122 -2.67 -12.06 -7.97
N ILE A 123 -1.37 -11.90 -8.26
CA ILE A 123 -0.85 -11.05 -9.36
C ILE A 123 -1.46 -11.42 -10.72
N HIS A 124 -1.77 -12.71 -10.93
CA HIS A 124 -2.42 -13.19 -12.14
C HIS A 124 -3.80 -12.54 -12.40
N GLN A 125 -4.46 -12.02 -11.36
CA GLN A 125 -5.73 -11.30 -11.47
C GLN A 125 -5.54 -9.82 -11.83
N PHE A 126 -4.30 -9.32 -11.98
CA PHE A 126 -4.03 -7.89 -12.22
C PHE A 126 -3.74 -7.54 -13.68
N ALA A 127 -3.77 -8.52 -14.59
CA ALA A 127 -3.48 -8.32 -16.01
C ALA A 127 -4.38 -7.29 -16.71
N GLN A 128 -5.60 -7.03 -16.23
CA GLN A 128 -6.42 -5.93 -16.75
C GLN A 128 -5.85 -4.55 -16.42
N PHE A 129 -5.23 -4.37 -15.25
CA PHE A 129 -4.65 -3.09 -14.85
C PHE A 129 -3.36 -2.83 -15.64
N ASP A 130 -2.52 -3.84 -15.83
CA ASP A 130 -1.33 -3.74 -16.69
C ASP A 130 -1.68 -3.25 -18.10
N ARG A 131 -2.75 -3.79 -18.68
CA ARG A 131 -3.23 -3.37 -20.00
C ARG A 131 -3.76 -1.94 -20.03
N SER A 132 -4.49 -1.53 -18.99
CA SER A 132 -5.08 -0.19 -18.93
C SER A 132 -4.07 0.92 -18.65
N TYR A 133 -3.00 0.64 -17.93
CA TYR A 133 -2.06 1.66 -17.47
C TYR A 133 -0.69 1.60 -18.16
N LEU A 134 -0.23 0.41 -18.56
CA LEU A 134 1.17 0.21 -18.99
C LEU A 134 1.32 -0.09 -20.47
N THR A 135 0.23 -0.42 -21.16
CA THR A 135 0.27 -0.63 -22.61
C THR A 135 0.00 0.70 -23.31
N THR A 136 1.01 1.24 -23.99
CA THR A 136 0.79 2.27 -25.01
C THR A 136 0.05 1.63 -26.18
N GLY A 137 -1.10 2.20 -26.55
CA GLY A 137 -1.83 1.82 -27.76
C GLY A 137 -1.02 2.07 -29.03
#